data_AF-A0A7Y7B4S4-F1
#
_entry.id   AF-A0A7Y7B4S4-F1
#
_cell.length_a   1.000
_cell.length_b   1.000
_cell.length_c   1.000
_cell.angle_alpha   90.00
_cell.angle_beta   90.00
_cell.angle_gamma   90.00
#
_symmetry.space_group_name_H-M   'P 1'
#
loop_
_entity.id
_entity.type
_entity.pdbx_description
1 polymer ?
#
loop_
_entity_poly.entity_id
_entity_poly.type
_entity_poly.pdbx_seq_one_letter_code
_entity_poly.pdbx_strand_id
1 'polypeptide(L)'
;MGGGVAYVLTSGKNDDDKKASSSAAASQAPSAPAQQQGGQPAPDTSVAPQGPSGGKALVAGWQTQVNGDHHFAYDVPPKGDQWKIFPTDTMISYTEDNKPVVTMRGTANYREGGCSSSPNPDAFGEAGKGQLATVGTTGGGKDGTLQENARNWAGNWGVMAYGGLKNKPKIEVGEAVPWKHNGIEGYTATAKVTVANRASECVPPTAIVKSIAQKLPDGTFHGWVIYADQGVPNALSVEQIDKIMGTVRPTKG
;
A
#
# COMPACT_ATOMS: atom_id res chain seq x y z
N MET A 1 16.70 30.02 -49.41
CA MET A 1 15.38 30.43 -49.92
C MET A 1 14.34 30.04 -48.88
N GLY A 2 13.59 31.03 -48.37
CA GLY A 2 12.31 30.91 -47.62
C GLY A 2 12.37 30.19 -46.27
N GLY A 3 11.86 30.70 -45.16
CA GLY A 3 11.05 31.88 -44.87
C GLY A 3 10.57 31.69 -43.43
N GLY A 4 10.74 32.69 -42.56
CA GLY A 4 10.30 32.63 -41.17
C GLY A 4 8.85 33.04 -41.01
N VAL A 5 8.26 32.76 -39.83
CA VAL A 5 7.33 33.66 -39.15
C VAL A 5 7.45 33.46 -37.64
N ALA A 6 7.65 34.55 -36.92
CA ALA A 6 7.49 34.68 -35.47
C ALA A 6 6.12 35.28 -35.17
N TYR A 7 5.50 34.93 -34.04
CA TYR A 7 4.44 35.71 -33.43
C TYR A 7 4.72 35.92 -31.95
N VAL A 8 4.64 37.19 -31.53
CA VAL A 8 4.93 37.71 -30.19
C VAL A 8 3.71 38.53 -29.74
N LEU A 9 3.22 38.20 -28.53
CA LEU A 9 2.53 38.98 -27.48
C LEU A 9 1.28 39.83 -27.79
N THR A 10 0.30 39.79 -26.86
CA THR A 10 0.01 40.92 -25.96
C THR A 10 -0.89 40.55 -24.78
N SER A 11 -0.63 41.22 -23.66
CA SER A 11 -1.22 41.18 -22.33
C SER A 11 -2.51 42.01 -22.19
N GLY A 12 -3.36 41.66 -21.22
CA GLY A 12 -4.43 42.52 -20.71
C GLY A 12 -4.55 42.42 -19.19
N LYS A 13 -4.33 43.54 -18.50
CA LYS A 13 -4.36 43.78 -17.06
C LYS A 13 -5.54 44.72 -16.77
N ASN A 14 -6.22 44.57 -15.64
CA ASN A 14 -7.00 45.64 -14.99
C ASN A 14 -6.95 45.47 -13.47
N ASP A 15 -6.60 46.56 -12.79
CA ASP A 15 -6.41 46.76 -11.35
C ASP A 15 -7.64 47.51 -10.73
N ASP A 16 -7.58 47.68 -9.39
CA ASP A 16 -8.36 48.60 -8.50
C ASP A 16 -9.75 48.11 -8.01
N ASP A 17 -10.16 48.17 -6.71
CA ASP A 17 -9.91 49.17 -5.66
C ASP A 17 -10.22 48.65 -4.22
N LYS A 18 -9.32 48.99 -3.27
CA LYS A 18 -9.51 49.61 -1.93
C LYS A 18 -10.42 49.04 -0.79
N LYS A 19 -9.72 48.79 0.35
CA LYS A 19 -9.84 49.46 1.68
C LYS A 19 -10.49 48.73 2.90
N ALA A 20 -9.58 48.22 3.74
CA ALA A 20 -9.40 48.33 5.21
C ALA A 20 -10.47 48.86 6.21
N SER A 21 -10.38 48.26 7.41
CA SER A 21 -10.62 48.80 8.78
C SER A 21 -12.08 48.88 9.27
N SER A 22 -12.47 48.67 10.55
CA SER A 22 -11.81 48.27 11.81
C SER A 22 -12.87 48.36 12.94
N SER A 23 -12.71 47.57 14.02
CA SER A 23 -13.00 47.92 15.43
C SER A 23 -14.41 47.82 16.05
N ALA A 24 -14.39 47.17 17.25
CA ALA A 24 -15.13 47.48 18.49
C ALA A 24 -16.61 47.08 18.59
N ALA A 25 -17.21 46.74 19.73
CA ALA A 25 -16.83 46.29 21.08
C ALA A 25 -18.16 46.10 21.87
N ALA A 26 -18.06 45.57 23.10
CA ALA A 26 -19.07 45.49 24.16
C ALA A 26 -20.05 44.29 24.08
N SER A 27 -19.85 43.23 24.88
CA SER A 27 -20.10 43.12 26.34
C SER A 27 -21.58 43.05 26.69
N GLN A 28 -22.03 41.87 27.14
CA GLN A 28 -22.80 41.70 28.39
C GLN A 28 -22.96 40.20 28.71
N ALA A 29 -22.30 39.76 29.78
CA ALA A 29 -22.77 38.71 30.70
C ALA A 29 -23.40 39.45 31.92
N PRO A 30 -23.99 38.80 32.95
CA PRO A 30 -24.13 37.36 33.22
C PRO A 30 -25.53 36.94 33.74
N SER A 31 -25.79 35.63 33.81
CA SER A 31 -26.65 35.01 34.86
C SER A 31 -26.40 33.50 34.91
N ALA A 32 -25.86 33.04 36.03
CA ALA A 32 -25.87 31.65 36.54
C ALA A 32 -26.65 31.68 37.89
N PRO A 33 -27.00 30.57 38.58
CA PRO A 33 -26.52 29.18 38.43
C PRO A 33 -27.58 28.05 38.66
N ALA A 34 -27.07 26.81 38.68
CA ALA A 34 -27.59 25.58 39.33
C ALA A 34 -28.64 24.75 38.54
N GLN A 35 -28.62 23.41 38.48
CA GLN A 35 -27.83 22.40 39.20
C GLN A 35 -27.88 21.03 38.47
N GLN A 36 -27.01 20.13 38.93
CA GLN A 36 -26.55 18.85 38.40
C GLN A 36 -27.60 17.71 38.43
N GLN A 37 -27.48 16.72 37.53
CA GLN A 37 -27.04 15.33 37.84
C GLN A 37 -27.38 14.35 36.70
N GLY A 38 -26.49 13.37 36.47
CA GLY A 38 -26.76 12.19 35.65
C GLY A 38 -25.65 11.82 34.67
N GLY A 39 -24.41 11.73 35.13
CA GLY A 39 -23.30 11.21 34.33
C GLY A 39 -23.26 9.68 34.30
N GLN A 40 -22.94 9.11 33.14
CA GLN A 40 -22.23 7.84 33.04
C GLN A 40 -21.21 7.93 31.89
N PRO A 41 -19.99 7.38 32.06
CA PRO A 41 -18.80 7.83 31.33
C PRO A 41 -18.75 7.36 29.88
N ALA A 42 -18.30 8.25 29.00
CA ALA A 42 -17.69 7.84 27.73
C ALA A 42 -16.43 7.00 28.03
N PRO A 43 -16.13 5.93 27.29
CA PRO A 43 -14.86 5.25 27.42
C PRO A 43 -13.77 6.18 26.88
N ASP A 44 -13.11 6.84 27.84
CA ASP A 44 -11.79 7.40 27.71
C ASP A 44 -10.82 6.22 27.57
N THR A 45 -10.33 5.98 26.36
CA THR A 45 -9.17 5.10 26.14
C THR A 45 -8.06 5.94 25.56
N SER A 46 -7.39 6.64 26.47
CA SER A 46 -5.93 6.72 26.59
C SER A 46 -5.16 6.39 25.31
N VAL A 47 -4.72 7.43 24.62
CA VAL A 47 -3.74 7.35 23.53
C VAL A 47 -2.39 6.92 24.13
N ALA A 48 -2.02 5.66 23.89
CA ALA A 48 -0.66 5.14 24.08
C ALA A 48 0.13 5.23 22.74
N PRO A 49 1.47 5.26 22.75
CA PRO A 49 2.27 6.17 21.93
C PRO A 49 2.22 5.94 20.42
N GLN A 50 2.20 7.06 19.68
CA GLN A 50 2.38 7.14 18.24
C GLN A 50 3.71 6.51 17.81
N GLY A 51 3.63 5.46 16.99
CA GLY A 51 4.74 5.05 16.13
C GLY A 51 4.94 6.08 15.00
N PRO A 52 6.14 6.13 14.41
CA PRO A 52 6.62 7.30 13.69
C PRO A 52 5.78 7.56 12.42
N SER A 53 5.12 8.73 12.42
CA SER A 53 4.76 9.51 11.22
C SER A 53 3.85 8.87 10.17
N GLY A 54 2.77 8.20 10.59
CA GLY A 54 1.67 7.80 9.71
C GLY A 54 0.35 8.44 10.14
N GLY A 55 -0.37 9.09 9.22
CA GLY A 55 -1.71 9.60 9.51
C GLY A 55 -2.66 8.52 10.04
N LYS A 56 -3.73 8.92 10.74
CA LYS A 56 -4.74 8.01 11.31
C LYS A 56 -5.20 6.98 10.27
N ALA A 57 -5.22 5.70 10.64
CA ALA A 57 -5.73 4.62 9.81
C ALA A 57 -7.16 4.92 9.32
N LEU A 58 -7.47 4.54 8.08
CA LEU A 58 -8.80 4.70 7.50
C LEU A 58 -9.83 3.76 8.14
N VAL A 59 -9.35 2.62 8.65
CA VAL A 59 -10.16 1.68 9.43
C VAL A 59 -9.79 1.82 10.90
N ALA A 60 -10.80 2.05 11.76
CA ALA A 60 -10.57 2.19 13.19
C ALA A 60 -9.93 0.93 13.78
N GLY A 61 -8.89 1.12 14.60
CA GLY A 61 -8.13 0.02 15.24
C GLY A 61 -7.09 -0.65 14.35
N TRP A 62 -6.98 -0.29 13.07
CA TRP A 62 -5.95 -0.81 12.18
C TRP A 62 -4.62 -0.07 12.34
N GLN A 63 -3.56 -0.71 11.87
CA GLN A 63 -2.20 -0.18 11.85
C GLN A 63 -1.90 0.41 10.47
N THR A 64 -1.26 1.58 10.42
CA THR A 64 -0.85 2.22 9.16
C THR A 64 0.62 1.94 8.86
N GLN A 65 0.91 1.52 7.64
CA GLN A 65 2.25 1.48 7.06
C GLN A 65 2.38 2.60 6.04
N VAL A 66 3.52 3.30 6.07
CA VAL A 66 3.80 4.45 5.19
C VAL A 66 5.18 4.25 4.59
N ASN A 67 5.27 4.26 3.26
CA ASN A 67 6.55 4.29 2.57
C ASN A 67 6.66 5.54 1.70
N GLY A 68 7.44 6.52 2.19
CA GLY A 68 7.72 7.75 1.46
C GLY A 68 8.44 7.52 0.14
N ASP A 69 9.37 6.56 0.09
CA ASP A 69 10.17 6.28 -1.11
C ASP A 69 9.32 5.82 -2.30
N HIS A 70 8.21 5.13 -2.02
CA HIS A 70 7.29 4.62 -3.04
C HIS A 70 5.93 5.35 -3.06
N HIS A 71 5.78 6.41 -2.25
CA HIS A 71 4.60 7.27 -2.22
C HIS A 71 3.28 6.53 -1.96
N PHE A 72 3.31 5.50 -1.11
CA PHE A 72 2.12 4.78 -0.65
C PHE A 72 2.00 4.77 0.87
N ALA A 73 0.76 4.87 1.34
CA ALA A 73 0.33 4.44 2.66
C ALA A 73 -0.80 3.43 2.52
N TYR A 74 -0.87 2.48 3.44
CA TYR A 74 -1.96 1.50 3.53
C TYR A 74 -2.13 1.05 4.97
N ASP A 75 -3.27 0.45 5.27
CA ASP A 75 -3.57 -0.04 6.60
C ASP A 75 -3.70 -1.56 6.61
N VAL A 76 -3.25 -2.19 7.68
CA VAL A 76 -3.44 -3.62 7.96
C VAL A 76 -4.13 -3.77 9.32
N PRO A 77 -4.83 -4.90 9.58
CA PRO A 77 -5.42 -5.18 10.89
C PRO A 77 -4.41 -5.07 12.06
N PRO A 78 -4.89 -4.97 13.31
CA PRO A 78 -4.04 -4.87 14.49
C PRO A 78 -3.17 -6.12 14.73
N LYS A 79 -2.17 -5.99 15.59
CA LYS A 79 -1.29 -7.10 16.01
C LYS A 79 -2.04 -8.29 16.61
N GLY A 80 -3.16 -8.02 17.29
CA GLY A 80 -4.05 -9.06 17.82
C GLY A 80 -4.60 -10.00 16.73
N ASP A 81 -4.73 -9.49 15.50
CA ASP A 81 -5.12 -10.25 14.32
C ASP A 81 -3.90 -10.81 13.57
N GLN A 82 -2.76 -10.95 14.24
CA GLN A 82 -1.52 -11.55 13.75
C GLN A 82 -0.88 -10.81 12.55
N TRP A 83 -1.08 -9.50 12.47
CA TRP A 83 -0.39 -8.62 11.52
C TRP A 83 0.80 -7.91 12.17
N LYS A 84 1.93 -7.93 11.48
CA LYS A 84 3.16 -7.25 11.90
C LYS A 84 3.63 -6.29 10.81
N ILE A 85 3.67 -5.00 11.16
CA ILE A 85 4.32 -3.96 10.34
C ILE A 85 5.83 -4.00 10.62
N PHE A 86 6.62 -3.91 9.55
CA PHE A 86 8.07 -3.76 9.65
C PHE A 86 8.51 -2.29 9.61
N PRO A 87 9.69 -1.97 10.17
CA PRO A 87 10.38 -0.72 9.87
C PRO A 87 10.45 -0.45 8.35
N THR A 88 10.34 0.81 7.95
CA THR A 88 10.20 1.19 6.53
C THR A 88 11.44 0.88 5.69
N ASP A 89 12.62 0.84 6.32
CA ASP A 89 13.90 0.45 5.74
C ASP A 89 14.06 -1.07 5.57
N THR A 90 13.15 -1.87 6.15
CA THR A 90 13.14 -3.32 5.97
C THR A 90 12.82 -3.67 4.53
N MET A 91 13.73 -4.41 3.91
CA MET A 91 13.59 -4.89 2.54
C MET A 91 13.19 -6.37 2.53
N ILE A 92 12.27 -6.70 1.65
CA ILE A 92 11.89 -8.07 1.31
C ILE A 92 12.18 -8.28 -0.17
N SER A 93 12.87 -9.36 -0.50
CA SER A 93 13.22 -9.68 -1.89
C SER A 93 13.20 -11.18 -2.16
N TYR A 94 12.95 -11.53 -3.42
CA TYR A 94 13.24 -12.85 -3.96
C TYR A 94 14.27 -12.70 -5.08
N THR A 95 15.19 -13.66 -5.14
CA THR A 95 16.42 -13.58 -5.93
C THR A 95 16.53 -14.70 -6.95
N GLU A 96 17.32 -14.49 -7.99
CA GLU A 96 17.77 -15.52 -8.94
C GLU A 96 19.29 -15.39 -9.02
N ASP A 97 20.03 -16.47 -8.79
CA ASP A 97 21.49 -16.46 -8.76
C ASP A 97 22.07 -15.35 -7.86
N ASN A 98 21.47 -15.17 -6.68
CA ASN A 98 21.78 -14.13 -5.68
C ASN A 98 21.55 -12.68 -6.14
N LYS A 99 20.83 -12.46 -7.23
CA LYS A 99 20.43 -11.12 -7.71
C LYS A 99 18.96 -10.88 -7.43
N PRO A 100 18.57 -9.72 -6.85
CA PRO A 100 17.16 -9.38 -6.66
C PRO A 100 16.38 -9.39 -7.98
N VAL A 101 15.26 -10.13 -8.01
CA VAL A 101 14.31 -10.14 -9.14
C VAL A 101 13.10 -9.29 -8.81
N VAL A 102 12.57 -9.44 -7.60
CA VAL A 102 11.52 -8.60 -7.04
C VAL A 102 11.94 -8.09 -5.67
N THR A 103 11.62 -6.84 -5.38
CA THR A 103 12.00 -6.17 -4.14
C THR A 103 10.87 -5.26 -3.68
N MET A 104 10.60 -5.23 -2.38
CA MET A 104 9.67 -4.27 -1.79
C MET A 104 10.15 -3.77 -0.43
N ARG A 105 9.60 -2.62 -0.04
CA ARG A 105 9.81 -1.94 1.24
C ARG A 105 8.47 -1.50 1.82
N GLY A 106 8.51 -0.99 3.06
CA GLY A 106 7.32 -0.60 3.81
C GLY A 106 6.35 -1.77 3.89
N THR A 107 6.83 -2.88 4.43
CA THR A 107 6.13 -4.17 4.38
C THR A 107 5.34 -4.45 5.65
N ALA A 108 4.38 -5.37 5.54
CA ALA A 108 3.74 -6.02 6.66
C ALA A 108 3.48 -7.49 6.35
N ASN A 109 3.59 -8.35 7.36
CA ASN A 109 3.31 -9.78 7.26
C ASN A 109 2.07 -10.17 8.06
N TYR A 110 1.34 -11.15 7.54
CA TYR A 110 0.24 -11.83 8.22
C TYR A 110 0.67 -13.24 8.62
N ARG A 111 0.50 -13.57 9.92
CA ARG A 111 0.76 -14.89 10.51
C ARG A 111 2.13 -15.46 10.15
N GLU A 112 3.20 -14.85 10.67
CA GLU A 112 4.56 -15.39 10.56
C GLU A 112 4.69 -16.73 11.30
N GLY A 113 5.49 -17.67 10.77
CA GLY A 113 5.86 -18.89 11.47
C GLY A 113 4.77 -19.98 11.54
N GLY A 114 3.76 -19.93 10.65
CA GLY A 114 2.71 -20.95 10.60
C GLY A 114 3.20 -22.33 10.16
N CYS A 115 4.38 -22.39 9.54
CA CYS A 115 5.01 -23.62 9.10
C CYS A 115 6.51 -23.43 8.93
N SER A 116 7.33 -24.26 9.59
CA SER A 116 8.78 -24.16 9.64
C SER A 116 9.51 -24.94 8.53
N SER A 117 8.82 -25.31 7.43
CA SER A 117 9.53 -25.96 6.33
C SER A 117 10.49 -25.00 5.64
N SER A 118 11.40 -25.63 4.89
CA SER A 118 12.49 -24.99 4.17
C SER A 118 12.02 -23.68 3.52
N PRO A 119 12.49 -22.52 4.01
CA PRO A 119 12.16 -21.23 3.43
C PRO A 119 12.44 -21.28 1.94
N ASN A 120 11.67 -20.54 1.15
CA ASN A 120 11.97 -20.43 -0.29
C ASN A 120 13.47 -20.09 -0.43
N PRO A 121 14.30 -20.94 -1.06
CA PRO A 121 15.76 -20.72 -1.07
C PRO A 121 16.15 -19.44 -1.79
N ASP A 122 15.24 -18.91 -2.60
CA ASP A 122 15.40 -17.67 -3.33
C ASP A 122 15.00 -16.43 -2.48
N ALA A 123 14.46 -16.62 -1.28
CA ALA A 123 14.02 -15.55 -0.39
C ALA A 123 15.20 -14.86 0.33
N PHE A 124 15.13 -13.53 0.42
CA PHE A 124 16.10 -12.69 1.12
C PHE A 124 15.41 -11.72 2.10
N GLY A 125 16.06 -11.43 3.22
CA GLY A 125 15.53 -10.55 4.26
C GLY A 125 14.38 -11.20 5.04
N GLU A 126 13.24 -10.50 5.14
CA GLU A 126 12.02 -11.00 5.81
C GLU A 126 11.10 -11.81 4.86
N ALA A 127 11.56 -12.11 3.64
CA ALA A 127 10.84 -12.95 2.68
C ALA A 127 10.78 -14.42 3.13
N GLY A 128 9.71 -15.13 2.73
CA GLY A 128 9.67 -16.58 2.75
C GLY A 128 9.83 -17.27 4.12
N LYS A 129 9.55 -16.61 5.24
CA LYS A 129 9.65 -17.14 6.62
C LYS A 129 8.37 -17.83 7.10
N GLY A 130 7.59 -18.39 6.18
CA GLY A 130 6.35 -19.11 6.49
C GLY A 130 5.17 -18.21 6.88
N GLN A 131 5.18 -16.94 6.46
CA GLN A 131 4.01 -16.07 6.57
C GLN A 131 2.94 -16.42 5.53
N LEU A 132 1.66 -16.30 5.90
CA LEU A 132 0.53 -16.59 5.00
C LEU A 132 0.21 -15.45 4.03
N ALA A 133 0.63 -14.22 4.35
CA ALA A 133 0.58 -13.12 3.41
C ALA A 133 1.66 -12.10 3.70
N THR A 134 2.11 -11.42 2.65
CA THR A 134 2.95 -10.23 2.75
C THR A 134 2.39 -9.16 1.85
N VAL A 135 2.42 -7.92 2.35
CA VAL A 135 2.10 -6.72 1.62
C VAL A 135 3.27 -5.75 1.68
N GLY A 136 3.46 -4.96 0.63
CA GLY A 136 4.51 -3.97 0.57
C GLY A 136 4.39 -3.09 -0.66
N THR A 137 5.45 -2.32 -0.89
CA THR A 137 5.51 -1.33 -1.99
C THR A 137 6.82 -1.49 -2.77
N THR A 138 6.76 -1.28 -4.08
CA THR A 138 7.86 -1.44 -5.04
C THR A 138 7.84 -0.28 -6.03
N GLY A 139 8.88 -0.06 -6.84
CA GLY A 139 8.82 0.94 -7.91
C GLY A 139 10.14 1.63 -8.21
N GLY A 140 10.03 2.81 -8.82
CA GLY A 140 11.14 3.71 -9.15
C GLY A 140 11.60 3.66 -10.61
N GLY A 141 11.08 2.73 -11.41
CA GLY A 141 11.37 2.61 -12.85
C GLY A 141 10.48 3.50 -13.73
N LYS A 142 10.85 3.63 -15.01
CA LYS A 142 10.07 4.38 -16.03
C LYS A 142 9.67 3.52 -17.24
N ASP A 143 10.02 2.25 -17.23
CA ASP A 143 9.88 1.36 -18.38
C ASP A 143 8.44 0.83 -18.52
N GLY A 144 8.02 0.65 -19.77
CA GLY A 144 6.71 0.11 -20.12
C GLY A 144 5.55 1.07 -19.88
N THR A 145 4.34 0.53 -19.89
CA THR A 145 3.09 1.24 -19.59
C THR A 145 2.62 0.99 -18.16
N LEU A 146 1.71 1.82 -17.66
CA LEU A 146 1.19 1.67 -16.31
C LEU A 146 0.38 0.36 -16.14
N GLN A 147 -0.35 -0.03 -17.18
CA GLN A 147 -1.11 -1.28 -17.26
C GLN A 147 -0.17 -2.51 -17.20
N GLU A 148 0.91 -2.48 -17.99
CA GLU A 148 1.92 -3.54 -17.98
C GLU A 148 2.57 -3.65 -16.61
N ASN A 149 2.92 -2.54 -15.96
CA ASN A 149 3.52 -2.57 -14.62
C ASN A 149 2.57 -3.18 -13.58
N ALA A 150 1.27 -2.86 -13.61
CA ALA A 150 0.29 -3.50 -12.73
C ALA A 150 0.29 -5.03 -12.92
N ARG A 151 0.23 -5.52 -14.16
CA ARG A 151 0.24 -6.96 -14.45
C ARG A 151 1.57 -7.61 -14.09
N ASN A 152 2.69 -6.99 -14.43
CA ASN A 152 4.03 -7.50 -14.17
C ASN A 152 4.29 -7.64 -12.67
N TRP A 153 3.88 -6.68 -11.84
CA TRP A 153 4.05 -6.83 -10.39
C TRP A 153 3.19 -7.95 -9.81
N ALA A 154 1.93 -8.09 -10.24
CA ALA A 154 1.10 -9.21 -9.79
C ALA A 154 1.69 -10.57 -10.22
N GLY A 155 2.15 -10.66 -11.47
CA GLY A 155 2.76 -11.88 -12.03
C GLY A 155 4.10 -12.23 -11.40
N ASN A 156 5.05 -11.29 -11.38
CA ASN A 156 6.42 -11.54 -10.94
C ASN A 156 6.50 -11.89 -9.45
N TRP A 157 5.73 -11.23 -8.59
CA TRP A 157 5.64 -11.62 -7.18
C TRP A 157 5.01 -13.01 -7.03
N GLY A 158 3.99 -13.34 -7.84
CA GLY A 158 3.41 -14.68 -7.88
C GLY A 158 4.43 -15.76 -8.28
N VAL A 159 5.24 -15.51 -9.31
CA VAL A 159 6.32 -16.42 -9.72
C VAL A 159 7.33 -16.60 -8.61
N MET A 160 7.91 -15.50 -8.14
CA MET A 160 9.09 -15.54 -7.29
C MET A 160 8.76 -16.01 -5.87
N ALA A 161 7.64 -15.57 -5.30
CA ALA A 161 7.26 -15.98 -3.95
C ALA A 161 6.90 -17.48 -3.87
N TYR A 162 6.30 -18.03 -4.92
CA TYR A 162 5.69 -19.36 -4.91
C TYR A 162 6.43 -20.44 -5.72
N GLY A 163 7.68 -20.21 -6.08
CA GLY A 163 8.51 -21.27 -6.66
C GLY A 163 9.73 -20.80 -7.43
N GLY A 164 9.82 -19.51 -7.74
CA GLY A 164 10.92 -18.96 -8.53
C GLY A 164 10.93 -19.48 -9.97
N LEU A 165 11.94 -19.09 -10.74
CA LEU A 165 12.09 -19.55 -12.13
C LEU A 165 12.45 -21.05 -12.22
N LYS A 166 12.90 -21.65 -11.11
CA LYS A 166 13.23 -23.08 -11.02
C LYS A 166 11.98 -23.96 -10.93
N ASN A 167 11.07 -23.69 -9.99
CA ASN A 167 9.89 -24.54 -9.79
C ASN A 167 8.69 -24.12 -10.65
N LYS A 168 8.74 -22.93 -11.26
CA LYS A 168 7.81 -22.46 -12.30
C LYS A 168 6.34 -22.66 -11.91
N PRO A 169 5.85 -21.95 -10.88
CA PRO A 169 4.41 -21.99 -10.57
C PRO A 169 3.60 -21.54 -11.78
N LYS A 170 2.38 -22.07 -11.94
CA LYS A 170 1.48 -21.63 -13.00
C LYS A 170 0.83 -20.31 -12.56
N ILE A 171 0.94 -19.29 -13.40
CA ILE A 171 0.41 -17.95 -13.13
C ILE A 171 -0.63 -17.56 -14.17
N GLU A 172 -1.80 -17.15 -13.71
CA GLU A 172 -2.85 -16.55 -14.53
C GLU A 172 -3.04 -15.10 -14.10
N VAL A 173 -2.49 -14.16 -14.88
CA VAL A 173 -2.60 -12.72 -14.61
C VAL A 173 -3.79 -12.17 -15.38
N GLY A 174 -4.78 -11.66 -14.65
CA GLY A 174 -5.93 -10.96 -15.23
C GLY A 174 -5.53 -9.70 -15.99
N GLU A 175 -6.49 -9.15 -16.73
CA GLU A 175 -6.32 -7.86 -17.38
C GLU A 175 -6.12 -6.75 -16.34
N ALA A 176 -5.33 -5.74 -16.71
CA ALA A 176 -5.21 -4.53 -15.90
C ALA A 176 -6.51 -3.75 -15.97
N VAL A 177 -7.07 -3.38 -14.82
CA VAL A 177 -8.29 -2.57 -14.74
C VAL A 177 -7.98 -1.20 -14.15
N PRO A 178 -8.63 -0.11 -14.61
CA PRO A 178 -8.44 1.21 -14.02
C PRO A 178 -8.75 1.18 -12.51
N TRP A 179 -7.88 1.81 -11.73
CA TRP A 179 -8.02 1.96 -10.29
C TRP A 179 -8.08 3.44 -9.93
N LYS A 180 -9.23 3.88 -9.42
CA LYS A 180 -9.42 5.25 -8.91
C LYS A 180 -9.98 5.19 -7.50
N HIS A 181 -9.10 5.31 -6.51
CA HIS A 181 -9.46 5.14 -5.11
C HIS A 181 -8.54 5.93 -4.18
N ASN A 182 -9.09 6.56 -3.14
CA ASN A 182 -8.34 7.31 -2.11
C ASN A 182 -7.25 8.26 -2.65
N GLY A 183 -7.50 8.91 -3.78
CA GLY A 183 -6.54 9.85 -4.40
C GLY A 183 -5.46 9.20 -5.27
N ILE A 184 -5.52 7.89 -5.49
CA ILE A 184 -4.72 7.19 -6.49
C ILE A 184 -5.51 7.11 -7.79
N GLU A 185 -4.86 7.46 -8.90
CA GLU A 185 -5.33 7.20 -10.25
C GLU A 185 -4.29 6.34 -10.97
N GLY A 186 -4.67 5.12 -11.34
CA GLY A 186 -3.75 4.15 -11.88
C GLY A 186 -4.42 2.87 -12.35
N TYR A 187 -3.74 1.73 -12.22
CA TYR A 187 -4.26 0.42 -12.62
C TYR A 187 -4.02 -0.63 -11.55
N THR A 188 -4.88 -1.63 -11.50
CA THR A 188 -4.69 -2.83 -10.67
C THR A 188 -4.74 -4.08 -11.53
N ALA A 189 -4.02 -5.11 -11.11
CA ALA A 189 -4.13 -6.44 -11.66
C ALA A 189 -4.17 -7.48 -10.53
N THR A 190 -4.78 -8.63 -10.82
CA THR A 190 -4.79 -9.80 -9.94
C THR A 190 -4.17 -10.97 -10.66
N ALA A 191 -3.25 -11.68 -10.00
CA ALA A 191 -2.72 -12.94 -10.46
C ALA A 191 -3.24 -14.08 -9.57
N LYS A 192 -3.68 -15.16 -10.20
CA LYS A 192 -3.93 -16.44 -9.55
C LYS A 192 -2.71 -17.33 -9.74
N VAL A 193 -2.23 -17.91 -8.65
CA VAL A 193 -1.04 -18.74 -8.62
C VAL A 193 -1.47 -20.16 -8.29
N THR A 194 -1.03 -21.13 -9.08
CA THR A 194 -1.06 -22.55 -8.72
C THR A 194 0.37 -23.01 -8.49
N VAL A 195 0.66 -23.47 -7.27
CA VAL A 195 2.01 -23.89 -6.93
C VAL A 195 2.26 -25.27 -7.51
N ALA A 196 3.14 -25.33 -8.48
CA ALA A 196 3.58 -26.57 -9.12
C ALA A 196 4.99 -26.92 -8.62
N ASN A 197 5.30 -28.22 -8.60
CA ASN A 197 6.66 -28.72 -8.43
C ASN A 197 7.36 -28.34 -7.09
N ARG A 198 6.59 -27.98 -6.06
CA ARG A 198 7.11 -27.68 -4.72
C ARG A 198 6.19 -28.27 -3.63
N ALA A 199 6.09 -29.59 -3.57
CA ALA A 199 5.23 -30.26 -2.60
C ALA A 199 5.83 -30.20 -1.18
N SER A 200 5.12 -29.57 -0.26
CA SER A 200 5.41 -29.56 1.18
C SER A 200 4.13 -29.20 1.93
N GLU A 201 3.96 -29.68 3.16
CA GLU A 201 2.81 -29.33 4.03
C GLU A 201 2.69 -27.82 4.30
N CYS A 202 3.78 -27.09 4.10
CA CYS A 202 3.86 -25.66 4.31
C CYS A 202 3.77 -24.83 3.02
N VAL A 203 3.72 -25.49 1.87
CA VAL A 203 3.58 -24.80 0.58
C VAL A 203 2.11 -24.83 0.23
N PRO A 204 1.45 -23.66 0.08
CA PRO A 204 0.04 -23.65 -0.24
C PRO A 204 -0.19 -24.21 -1.65
N PRO A 205 -1.33 -24.85 -1.91
CA PRO A 205 -1.66 -25.33 -3.26
C PRO A 205 -1.86 -24.16 -4.25
N THR A 206 -2.32 -23.02 -3.74
CA THR A 206 -2.63 -21.84 -4.55
C THR A 206 -2.29 -20.56 -3.80
N ALA A 207 -2.21 -19.46 -4.52
CA ALA A 207 -2.10 -18.13 -3.94
C ALA A 207 -2.80 -17.08 -4.81
N ILE A 208 -3.06 -15.93 -4.23
CA ILE A 208 -3.56 -14.75 -4.93
C ILE A 208 -2.58 -13.60 -4.73
N VAL A 209 -2.31 -12.87 -5.80
CA VAL A 209 -1.48 -11.66 -5.77
C VAL A 209 -2.29 -10.51 -6.34
N LYS A 210 -2.35 -9.39 -5.64
CA LYS A 210 -2.97 -8.16 -6.14
C LYS A 210 -1.94 -7.04 -6.15
N SER A 211 -1.98 -6.22 -7.19
CA SER A 211 -1.12 -5.05 -7.34
C SER A 211 -1.94 -3.79 -7.59
N ILE A 212 -1.43 -2.64 -7.18
CA ILE A 212 -1.87 -1.32 -7.65
C ILE A 212 -0.63 -0.65 -8.23
N ALA A 213 -0.74 -0.04 -9.40
CA ALA A 213 0.28 0.76 -10.03
C ALA A 213 -0.18 2.20 -10.19
N GLN A 214 0.68 3.14 -9.82
CA GLN A 214 0.51 4.58 -10.06
C GLN A 214 1.70 5.15 -10.82
N LYS A 215 1.46 6.22 -11.57
CA LYS A 215 2.51 7.02 -12.21
C LYS A 215 2.63 8.35 -11.49
N LEU A 216 3.83 8.72 -11.09
CA LEU A 216 4.10 10.00 -10.45
C LEU A 216 4.41 11.10 -11.48
N PRO A 217 4.35 12.40 -11.09
CA PRO A 217 4.63 13.51 -12.00
C PRO A 217 6.03 13.47 -12.63
N ASP A 218 7.01 12.88 -11.97
CA ASP A 218 8.39 12.71 -12.48
C ASP A 218 8.51 11.59 -13.54
N GLY A 219 7.39 10.91 -13.83
CA GLY A 219 7.26 9.85 -14.80
C GLY A 219 7.56 8.45 -14.27
N THR A 220 7.96 8.30 -13.01
CA THR A 220 8.25 7.00 -12.40
C THR A 220 6.97 6.23 -12.06
N PHE A 221 7.05 4.91 -12.15
CA PHE A 221 6.00 3.99 -11.76
C PHE A 221 6.27 3.41 -10.38
N HIS A 222 5.24 3.41 -9.54
CA HIS A 222 5.28 2.86 -8.20
C HIS A 222 4.12 1.91 -7.97
N GLY A 223 4.37 0.88 -7.18
CA GLY A 223 3.48 -0.23 -6.95
C GLY A 223 3.22 -0.49 -5.48
N TRP A 224 1.99 -0.87 -5.17
CA TRP A 224 1.62 -1.59 -3.96
C TRP A 224 1.30 -3.03 -4.35
N VAL A 225 1.77 -4.00 -3.56
CA VAL A 225 1.57 -5.43 -3.85
C VAL A 225 1.23 -6.17 -2.56
N ILE A 226 0.23 -7.04 -2.63
CA ILE A 226 -0.03 -8.08 -1.63
C ILE A 226 -0.01 -9.45 -2.31
N TYR A 227 0.69 -10.42 -1.71
CA TYR A 227 0.60 -11.83 -2.08
C TYR A 227 0.20 -12.64 -0.85
N ALA A 228 -0.73 -13.56 -1.05
CA ALA A 228 -1.35 -14.31 0.03
C ALA A 228 -1.64 -15.77 -0.37
N ASP A 229 -1.30 -16.67 0.54
CA ASP A 229 -1.54 -18.10 0.45
C ASP A 229 -3.04 -18.38 0.42
N GLN A 230 -3.46 -19.38 -0.36
CA GLN A 230 -4.86 -19.79 -0.51
C GLN A 230 -4.99 -21.31 -0.43
N GLY A 231 -6.14 -21.79 0.04
CA GLY A 231 -6.39 -23.23 0.21
C GLY A 231 -5.69 -23.85 1.43
N VAL A 232 -5.22 -23.02 2.37
CA VAL A 232 -4.63 -23.44 3.65
C VAL A 232 -5.45 -22.88 4.83
N PRO A 233 -5.40 -23.52 6.01
CA PRO A 233 -6.08 -23.02 7.19
C PRO A 233 -5.64 -21.59 7.53
N ASN A 234 -6.63 -20.74 7.84
CA ASN A 234 -6.43 -19.34 8.19
C ASN A 234 -5.82 -18.45 7.10
N ALA A 235 -5.84 -18.89 5.83
CA ALA A 235 -5.60 -18.00 4.71
C ALA A 235 -6.51 -16.75 4.79
N LEU A 236 -6.00 -15.60 4.34
CA LEU A 236 -6.85 -14.43 4.16
C LEU A 236 -7.91 -14.73 3.09
N SER A 237 -9.15 -14.39 3.38
CA SER A 237 -10.21 -14.33 2.37
C SER A 237 -9.93 -13.22 1.36
N VAL A 238 -10.51 -13.33 0.16
CA VAL A 238 -10.41 -12.30 -0.88
C VAL A 238 -10.99 -10.98 -0.36
N GLU A 239 -12.06 -11.02 0.42
CA GLU A 239 -12.70 -9.85 1.02
C GLU A 239 -11.78 -9.14 2.03
N GLN A 240 -10.99 -9.89 2.80
CA GLN A 240 -9.99 -9.30 3.71
C GLN A 240 -8.85 -8.63 2.93
N ILE A 241 -8.39 -9.27 1.85
CA ILE A 241 -7.37 -8.70 0.95
C ILE A 241 -7.89 -7.41 0.31
N ASP A 242 -9.12 -7.43 -0.19
CA ASP A 242 -9.76 -6.27 -0.84
C ASP A 242 -10.02 -5.15 0.15
N LYS A 243 -10.36 -5.47 1.41
CA LYS A 243 -10.47 -4.46 2.46
C LYS A 243 -9.14 -3.76 2.74
N ILE A 244 -8.02 -4.49 2.77
CA ILE A 244 -6.68 -3.90 2.90
C ILE A 244 -6.36 -3.03 1.68
N MET A 245 -6.58 -3.57 0.47
CA MET A 245 -6.36 -2.86 -0.79
C MET A 245 -7.18 -1.55 -0.87
N GLY A 246 -8.40 -1.55 -0.33
CA GLY A 246 -9.26 -0.37 -0.23
C GLY A 246 -8.76 0.72 0.72
N THR A 247 -7.68 0.49 1.49
CA THR A 247 -7.06 1.52 2.33
C THR A 247 -5.86 2.20 1.67
N VAL A 248 -5.41 1.68 0.53
CA VAL A 248 -4.21 2.15 -0.16
C VAL A 248 -4.45 3.58 -0.66
N ARG A 249 -3.48 4.46 -0.39
CA ARG A 249 -3.56 5.91 -0.64
C ARG A 249 -2.16 6.50 -0.83
N PRO A 250 -2.01 7.70 -1.43
CA PRO A 250 -0.72 8.38 -1.49
C PRO A 250 -0.20 8.73 -0.08
N THR A 251 1.11 8.83 0.08
CA THR A 251 1.67 9.49 1.26
C THR A 251 1.28 10.97 1.26
N LYS A 252 1.05 11.55 2.44
CA LYS A 252 0.93 13.01 2.54
C LYS A 252 2.31 13.61 2.27
N GLY A 253 2.42 14.38 1.19
CA GLY A 253 3.58 15.24 0.91
C GLY A 253 3.61 16.46 1.82
#